data_AF-A0A0A6UMV8-F1
#
_entry.id   AF-A0A0A6UMV8-F1
#
_cell.length_a   1.000
_cell.length_b   1.000
_cell.length_c   1.000
_cell.angle_alpha   90.00
_cell.angle_beta   90.00
_cell.angle_gamma   90.00
#
_symmetry.space_group_name_H-M   'P 1'
#
loop_
_entity.id
_entity.type
_entity.pdbx_description
1 polymer ?
#
loop_
_entity_poly.entity_id
_entity_poly.type
_entity_poly.pdbx_seq_one_letter_code
_entity_poly.pdbx_strand_id
1 'polypeptide(L)'
;MRLAVRLLIALLFGACAVLTAAPGSASPPPPRDLGAPDLGGYCRSQGHAGAALTGDTAYGWHCRTTGGRDTGIALDAACRWTHGIDQAVDRIGDFHRPDSIGCWRVRSDIVAPDFDRYCRSTGADGAALTGGTVYDWHCVTGGRPSDIDVLAACRETTFGYATVDRFADFHDARSWQCRV
;
A
#
# COMPACT_ATOMS: atom_id res chain seq x y z
N MET A 1 59.28 53.79 7.45
CA MET A 1 59.69 52.93 6.30
C MET A 1 60.69 51.90 6.82
N ARG A 2 60.34 50.70 7.26
CA ARG A 2 60.37 49.48 6.42
C ARG A 2 59.91 48.22 7.21
N LEU A 3 59.13 48.35 8.28
CA LEU A 3 58.71 47.20 9.11
C LEU A 3 57.21 46.85 9.08
N ALA A 4 56.35 47.68 8.50
CA ALA A 4 54.89 47.48 8.53
C ALA A 4 54.29 46.89 7.23
N VAL A 5 55.12 46.46 6.27
CA VAL A 5 54.67 46.04 4.92
C VAL A 5 54.80 44.52 4.68
N ARG A 6 55.30 43.76 5.66
CA ARG A 6 55.49 42.29 5.52
C ARG A 6 54.51 41.42 6.32
N LEU A 7 53.44 42.01 6.85
CA LEU A 7 52.44 41.31 7.68
C LEU A 7 51.02 41.35 7.08
N LEU A 8 50.92 41.48 5.75
CA LEU A 8 49.64 41.54 5.03
C LEU A 8 49.46 40.45 3.95
N ILE A 9 50.36 39.46 3.87
CA ILE A 9 50.32 38.37 2.86
C ILE A 9 50.32 36.98 3.52
N ALA A 10 49.64 36.82 4.66
CA ALA A 10 49.55 35.53 5.36
C ALA A 10 48.15 35.22 5.92
N LEU A 11 47.09 35.76 5.30
CA LEU A 11 45.70 35.55 5.70
C LEU A 11 44.79 35.27 4.48
N LEU A 12 45.31 34.49 3.52
CA LEU A 12 44.61 34.12 2.28
C LEU A 12 44.54 32.60 2.04
N PHE A 13 44.70 31.79 3.09
CA PHE A 13 44.54 30.34 3.00
C PHE A 13 43.42 29.87 3.92
N GLY A 14 42.42 29.24 3.32
CA GLY A 14 41.66 28.20 4.00
C GLY A 14 40.22 28.53 4.35
N ALA A 15 39.37 28.71 3.35
CA ALA A 15 37.97 28.37 3.46
C ALA A 15 37.49 27.69 2.17
N CYS A 16 38.04 26.51 1.87
CA CYS A 16 37.36 25.56 0.99
C CYS A 16 36.11 25.10 1.73
N ALA A 17 34.97 25.74 1.45
CA ALA A 17 33.67 25.20 1.81
C ALA A 17 33.50 23.89 1.04
N VAL A 18 33.75 22.77 1.72
CA VAL A 18 33.41 21.45 1.20
C VAL A 18 31.88 21.39 1.24
N LEU A 19 31.26 21.59 0.08
CA LEU A 19 29.86 21.23 -0.13
C LEU A 19 29.77 19.71 0.07
N THR A 20 29.46 19.28 1.29
CA THR A 20 29.02 17.91 1.54
C THR A 20 27.66 17.79 0.85
N ALA A 21 27.67 17.29 -0.38
CA ALA A 21 26.45 16.81 -1.02
C ALA A 21 25.85 15.78 -0.05
N ALA A 22 24.74 16.12 0.59
CA ALA A 22 23.97 15.16 1.33
C ALA A 22 23.66 14.00 0.38
N PRO A 23 23.75 12.73 0.82
CA PRO A 23 23.31 11.62 -0.01
C PRO A 23 21.86 11.93 -0.42
N GLY A 24 21.64 12.12 -1.71
CA GLY A 24 20.29 12.25 -2.24
C GLY A 24 19.53 11.02 -1.76
N SER A 25 18.43 11.23 -1.02
CA SER A 25 17.57 10.14 -0.60
C SER A 25 17.13 9.42 -1.88
N ALA A 26 17.74 8.27 -2.14
CA ALA A 26 17.32 7.42 -3.25
C ALA A 26 15.85 7.12 -3.01
N SER A 27 15.00 7.39 -4.01
CA SER A 27 13.59 7.03 -3.94
C SER A 27 13.51 5.55 -3.57
N PRO A 28 12.78 5.21 -2.48
CA PRO A 28 12.63 3.83 -2.08
C PRO A 28 12.12 2.97 -3.24
N PRO A 29 12.48 1.67 -3.28
CA PRO A 29 12.01 0.79 -4.34
C PRO A 29 10.47 0.79 -4.35
N PRO A 30 9.85 0.91 -5.53
CA PRO A 30 8.40 0.96 -5.64
C PRO A 30 7.80 -0.34 -5.12
N PRO A 31 6.53 -0.32 -4.66
CA PRO A 31 5.84 -1.54 -4.32
C PRO A 31 5.89 -2.56 -5.47
N ARG A 32 6.03 -3.83 -5.09
CA ARG A 32 6.30 -4.93 -6.00
C ARG A 32 5.35 -6.09 -5.74
N ASP A 33 4.77 -6.61 -6.82
CA ASP A 33 3.99 -7.84 -6.80
C ASP A 33 4.90 -9.04 -6.46
N LEU A 34 4.49 -9.81 -5.46
CA LEU A 34 5.17 -11.00 -4.99
C LEU A 34 4.46 -12.29 -5.43
N GLY A 35 3.27 -12.20 -6.03
CA GLY A 35 2.43 -13.32 -6.41
C GLY A 35 1.42 -13.70 -5.32
N ALA A 36 0.78 -14.86 -5.46
CA ALA A 36 -0.22 -15.35 -4.51
C ALA A 36 0.42 -15.89 -3.22
N PRO A 37 -0.26 -15.78 -2.06
CA PRO A 37 0.19 -16.42 -0.82
C PRO A 37 0.08 -17.95 -0.90
N ASP A 38 1.02 -18.66 -0.27
CA ASP A 38 0.89 -20.10 0.01
C ASP A 38 0.02 -20.31 1.25
N LEU A 39 -1.30 -20.20 1.08
CA LEU A 39 -2.27 -20.38 2.15
C LEU A 39 -2.18 -21.78 2.77
N GLY A 40 -1.93 -22.80 1.95
CA GLY A 40 -1.81 -24.18 2.40
C GLY A 40 -0.61 -24.40 3.31
N GLY A 41 0.56 -23.90 2.91
CA GLY A 41 1.78 -23.90 3.71
C GLY A 41 1.63 -23.07 4.98
N TYR A 42 1.04 -21.88 4.87
CA TYR A 42 0.79 -21.01 6.02
C TYR A 42 -0.07 -21.74 7.06
N CYS A 43 -1.20 -22.31 6.68
CA CYS A 43 -2.06 -23.05 7.61
C CYS A 43 -1.34 -24.26 8.25
N ARG A 44 -0.53 -25.00 7.49
CA ARG A 44 0.28 -26.10 8.05
C ARG A 44 1.31 -25.60 9.06
N SER A 45 1.94 -24.44 8.82
CA SER A 45 2.88 -23.82 9.77
C SER A 45 2.24 -23.47 11.11
N GLN A 46 0.92 -23.22 11.11
CA GLN A 46 0.12 -22.92 12.29
C GLN A 46 -0.45 -24.19 12.95
N GLY A 47 -0.11 -25.39 12.46
CA GLY A 47 -0.56 -26.68 13.00
C GLY A 47 -1.90 -27.18 12.46
N HIS A 48 -2.44 -26.55 11.40
CA HIS A 48 -3.64 -27.04 10.71
C HIS A 48 -3.30 -28.10 9.64
N ALA A 49 -4.30 -28.81 9.13
CA ALA A 49 -4.12 -29.78 8.05
C ALA A 49 -3.81 -29.09 6.70
N GLY A 50 -4.36 -27.88 6.49
CA GLY A 50 -4.13 -27.08 5.30
C GLY A 50 -5.13 -25.93 5.18
N ALA A 51 -5.11 -25.26 4.04
CA ALA A 51 -6.13 -24.28 3.67
C ALA A 51 -7.28 -24.96 2.91
N ALA A 52 -8.49 -24.46 3.11
CA ALA A 52 -9.68 -24.88 2.40
C ALA A 52 -10.54 -23.67 2.03
N LEU A 53 -11.11 -23.72 0.83
CA LEU A 53 -12.10 -22.75 0.38
C LEU A 53 -13.49 -23.27 0.75
N THR A 54 -14.21 -22.53 1.60
CA THR A 54 -15.59 -22.85 2.04
C THR A 54 -16.63 -21.82 1.63
N GLY A 55 -16.18 -20.69 1.10
CA GLY A 55 -17.04 -19.64 0.53
C GLY A 55 -16.68 -19.35 -0.92
N ASP A 56 -17.33 -18.35 -1.48
CA ASP A 56 -17.20 -17.88 -2.86
C ASP A 56 -16.49 -16.53 -2.97
N THR A 57 -15.94 -16.01 -1.86
CA THR A 57 -15.23 -14.72 -1.80
C THR A 57 -13.77 -14.90 -1.39
N ALA A 58 -12.98 -13.83 -1.47
CA ALA A 58 -11.61 -13.78 -0.95
C ALA A 58 -11.53 -14.15 0.55
N TYR A 59 -12.59 -13.91 1.33
CA TYR A 59 -12.68 -14.33 2.73
C TYR A 59 -13.16 -15.77 2.93
N GLY A 60 -13.48 -16.48 1.85
CA GLY A 60 -13.88 -17.89 1.89
C GLY A 60 -12.76 -18.85 2.24
N TRP A 61 -11.49 -18.40 2.26
CA TRP A 61 -10.35 -19.22 2.64
C TRP A 61 -10.20 -19.34 4.16
N HIS A 62 -10.08 -20.59 4.61
CA HIS A 62 -9.93 -20.93 6.02
C HIS A 62 -8.79 -21.92 6.22
N CYS A 63 -8.11 -21.84 7.37
CA CYS A 63 -7.29 -22.95 7.84
C CYS A 63 -8.20 -24.02 8.45
N ARG A 64 -8.04 -25.27 7.98
CA ARG A 64 -8.82 -26.42 8.41
C ARG A 64 -8.00 -27.34 9.31
N THR A 65 -8.51 -27.61 10.51
CA THR A 65 -7.97 -28.64 11.41
C THR A 65 -8.20 -30.06 10.85
N THR A 66 -7.45 -31.05 11.35
CA THR A 66 -7.66 -32.47 10.99
C THR A 66 -9.06 -32.97 11.33
N GLY A 67 -9.72 -32.38 12.35
CA GLY A 67 -11.10 -32.68 12.73
C GLY A 67 -12.16 -31.94 11.91
N GLY A 68 -11.78 -31.20 10.86
CA GLY A 68 -12.71 -30.50 9.96
C GLY A 68 -13.21 -29.14 10.45
N ARG A 69 -12.73 -28.64 11.60
CA ARG A 69 -13.03 -27.27 12.06
C ARG A 69 -12.21 -26.25 11.28
N ASP A 70 -12.88 -25.18 10.86
CA ASP A 70 -12.29 -24.07 10.10
C ASP A 70 -11.99 -22.86 10.98
N THR A 71 -10.98 -22.07 10.61
CA THR A 71 -10.59 -20.80 11.23
C THR A 71 -10.14 -19.83 10.15
N GLY A 72 -10.50 -18.55 10.26
CA GLY A 72 -10.17 -17.54 9.26
C GLY A 72 -8.66 -17.38 9.06
N ILE A 73 -8.26 -16.89 7.88
CA ILE A 73 -6.87 -16.59 7.56
C ILE A 73 -6.64 -15.09 7.61
N ALA A 74 -5.66 -14.64 8.41
CA ALA A 74 -5.12 -13.30 8.29
C ALA A 74 -4.23 -13.24 7.04
N LEU A 75 -4.76 -12.69 5.94
CA LEU A 75 -4.10 -12.72 4.62
C LEU A 75 -2.78 -11.95 4.61
N ASP A 76 -2.66 -10.84 5.34
CA ASP A 76 -1.40 -10.11 5.48
C ASP A 76 -0.31 -10.95 6.17
N ALA A 77 -0.68 -11.67 7.24
CA ALA A 77 0.21 -12.59 7.93
C ALA A 77 0.63 -13.77 7.03
N ALA A 78 -0.29 -14.30 6.22
CA ALA A 78 0.03 -15.33 5.23
C ALA A 78 1.03 -14.82 4.19
N CYS A 79 0.86 -13.60 3.67
CA CYS A 79 1.81 -12.99 2.75
C CYS A 79 3.21 -12.80 3.36
N ARG A 80 3.30 -12.30 4.61
CA ARG A 80 4.59 -12.17 5.32
C ARG A 80 5.27 -13.51 5.51
N TRP A 81 4.51 -14.55 5.86
CA TRP A 81 5.03 -15.91 6.02
C TRP A 81 5.51 -16.51 4.70
N THR A 82 4.70 -16.42 3.62
CA THR A 82 5.03 -16.99 2.31
C THR A 82 6.31 -16.40 1.73
N HIS A 83 6.53 -15.09 1.89
CA HIS A 83 7.67 -14.40 1.29
C HIS A 83 8.82 -14.12 2.27
N GLY A 84 8.64 -14.38 3.56
CA GLY A 84 9.66 -14.16 4.59
C GLY A 84 10.05 -12.69 4.77
N ILE A 85 9.14 -11.75 4.52
CA ILE A 85 9.39 -10.31 4.65
C ILE A 85 8.23 -9.61 5.37
N ASP A 86 8.55 -8.73 6.33
CA ASP A 86 7.53 -8.01 7.12
C ASP A 86 6.74 -6.99 6.29
N GLN A 87 7.36 -6.52 5.20
CA GLN A 87 6.78 -5.54 4.29
C GLN A 87 5.76 -6.15 3.30
N ALA A 88 5.51 -7.46 3.36
CA ALA A 88 4.47 -8.07 2.56
C ALA A 88 3.08 -7.77 3.14
N VAL A 89 2.16 -7.37 2.29
CA VAL A 89 0.75 -7.20 2.60
C VAL A 89 -0.09 -7.91 1.56
N ASP A 90 -1.31 -8.30 1.92
CA ASP A 90 -2.31 -8.77 0.98
C ASP A 90 -2.90 -7.61 0.17
N ARG A 91 -3.33 -7.93 -1.04
CA ARG A 91 -4.22 -7.13 -1.88
C ARG A 91 -5.22 -8.08 -2.51
N ILE A 92 -6.50 -7.81 -2.30
CA ILE A 92 -7.60 -8.52 -2.95
C ILE A 92 -7.98 -7.71 -4.19
N GLY A 93 -7.81 -8.31 -5.38
CA GLY A 93 -8.18 -7.65 -6.63
C GLY A 93 -9.69 -7.57 -6.86
N ASP A 94 -10.41 -8.64 -6.50
CA ASP A 94 -11.86 -8.75 -6.60
C ASP A 94 -12.38 -9.59 -5.43
N PHE A 95 -13.11 -8.96 -4.51
CA PHE A 95 -13.63 -9.63 -3.31
C PHE A 95 -14.50 -10.85 -3.62
N HIS A 96 -15.24 -10.82 -4.73
CA HIS A 96 -16.12 -11.91 -5.16
C HIS A 96 -15.38 -13.02 -5.90
N ARG A 97 -14.04 -12.95 -5.95
CA ARG A 97 -13.18 -13.97 -6.52
C ARG A 97 -12.21 -14.49 -5.47
N PRO A 98 -12.35 -15.75 -5.02
CA PRO A 98 -11.50 -16.32 -3.99
C PRO A 98 -10.03 -16.44 -4.42
N ASP A 99 -9.75 -16.45 -5.72
CA ASP A 99 -8.41 -16.53 -6.31
C ASP A 99 -7.74 -15.17 -6.56
N SER A 100 -8.39 -14.05 -6.19
CA SER A 100 -7.89 -12.69 -6.47
C SER A 100 -6.91 -12.15 -5.42
N ILE A 101 -6.50 -12.98 -4.47
CA ILE A 101 -5.59 -12.59 -3.38
C ILE A 101 -4.16 -12.61 -3.89
N GLY A 102 -3.50 -11.46 -3.88
CA GLY A 102 -2.07 -11.31 -4.17
C GLY A 102 -1.32 -10.71 -2.99
N CYS A 103 -0.01 -10.90 -2.98
CA CYS A 103 0.90 -10.33 -2.00
C CYS A 103 1.74 -9.24 -2.66
N TRP A 104 1.92 -8.13 -1.95
CA TRP A 104 2.69 -6.98 -2.40
C TRP A 104 3.71 -6.59 -1.34
N ARG A 105 4.94 -6.31 -1.77
CA ARG A 105 5.91 -5.62 -0.92
C ARG A 105 5.60 -4.14 -0.96
N VAL A 106 5.36 -3.52 0.19
CA VAL A 106 5.00 -2.09 0.33
C VAL A 106 5.84 -1.41 1.42
N ARG A 107 5.74 -0.08 1.55
CA ARG A 107 6.20 0.60 2.76
C ARG A 107 5.17 0.50 3.88
N SER A 108 5.60 0.83 5.10
CA SER A 108 4.72 0.92 6.27
C SER A 108 3.73 2.09 6.19
N ASP A 109 4.02 3.08 5.36
CA ASP A 109 3.20 4.29 5.20
C ASP A 109 1.84 3.94 4.58
N ILE A 110 0.79 4.42 5.23
CA ILE A 110 -0.61 4.23 4.81
C ILE A 110 -1.22 5.62 4.67
N VAL A 111 -1.78 5.88 3.50
CA VAL A 111 -2.56 7.10 3.24
C VAL A 111 -3.98 6.67 2.89
N ALA A 112 -4.99 7.29 3.51
CA ALA A 112 -6.37 7.09 3.09
C ALA A 112 -6.61 7.85 1.77
N PRO A 113 -7.24 7.26 0.75
CA PRO A 113 -7.51 7.96 -0.50
C PRO A 113 -8.49 9.12 -0.29
N ASP A 114 -8.22 10.25 -0.95
CA ASP A 114 -9.13 11.39 -1.03
C ASP A 114 -10.00 11.25 -2.29
N PHE A 115 -11.06 10.45 -2.17
CA PHE A 115 -11.98 10.18 -3.28
C PHE A 115 -12.68 11.44 -3.79
N ASP A 116 -13.04 12.36 -2.90
CA ASP A 116 -13.75 13.58 -3.26
C ASP A 116 -12.86 14.50 -4.12
N ARG A 117 -11.60 14.66 -3.74
CA ARG A 117 -10.61 15.37 -4.55
C ARG A 117 -10.38 14.70 -5.90
N TYR A 118 -10.20 13.39 -5.92
CA TYR A 118 -10.00 12.63 -7.16
C TYR A 118 -11.21 12.76 -8.11
N CYS A 119 -12.42 12.60 -7.61
CA CYS A 119 -13.62 12.73 -8.45
C CYS A 119 -13.77 14.15 -9.01
N ARG A 120 -13.44 15.19 -8.23
CA ARG A 120 -13.43 16.56 -8.77
C ARG A 120 -12.32 16.79 -9.79
N SER A 121 -11.14 16.20 -9.62
CA SER A 121 -10.04 16.34 -10.59
C SER A 121 -10.35 15.67 -11.93
N THR A 122 -11.24 14.67 -11.95
CA THR A 122 -11.75 14.02 -13.17
C THR A 122 -13.00 14.68 -13.76
N GLY A 123 -13.50 15.77 -13.14
CA GLY A 123 -14.62 16.56 -13.64
C GLY A 123 -16.01 16.17 -13.10
N ALA A 124 -16.08 15.31 -12.08
CA ALA A 124 -17.31 15.03 -11.36
C ALA A 124 -17.61 16.09 -10.28
N ASP A 125 -18.82 16.10 -9.73
CA ASP A 125 -19.23 17.04 -8.68
C ASP A 125 -18.54 16.73 -7.34
N GLY A 126 -18.26 15.44 -7.11
CA GLY A 126 -17.57 14.93 -5.92
C GLY A 126 -17.69 13.42 -5.81
N ALA A 127 -17.31 12.89 -4.64
CA ALA A 127 -17.50 11.50 -4.30
C ALA A 127 -18.71 11.29 -3.37
N ALA A 128 -19.40 10.17 -3.52
CA ALA A 128 -20.45 9.74 -2.62
C ALA A 128 -20.26 8.27 -2.24
N LEU A 129 -20.62 7.95 -0.99
CA LEU A 129 -20.73 6.59 -0.50
C LEU A 129 -22.21 6.20 -0.51
N THR A 130 -22.60 5.23 -1.33
CA THR A 130 -24.01 4.82 -1.51
C THR A 130 -24.38 3.54 -0.75
N GLY A 131 -23.45 2.99 0.02
CA GLY A 131 -23.59 1.73 0.74
C GLY A 131 -22.60 1.62 1.91
N GLY A 132 -22.24 0.39 2.27
CA GLY A 132 -21.44 0.09 3.47
C GLY A 132 -20.09 -0.57 3.18
N THR A 133 -19.86 -1.06 1.97
CA THR A 133 -18.67 -1.80 1.56
C THR A 133 -17.69 -0.90 0.82
N VAL A 134 -16.47 -1.41 0.67
CA VAL A 134 -15.39 -0.75 -0.07
C VAL A 134 -15.74 -0.45 -1.53
N TYR A 135 -16.69 -1.17 -2.14
CA TYR A 135 -17.12 -0.96 -3.53
C TYR A 135 -18.23 0.07 -3.69
N ASP A 136 -18.81 0.58 -2.61
CA ASP A 136 -19.93 1.51 -2.66
C ASP A 136 -19.51 2.98 -2.80
N TRP A 137 -18.22 3.24 -3.04
CA TRP A 137 -17.71 4.58 -3.35
C TRP A 137 -17.82 4.88 -4.84
N HIS A 138 -18.43 6.02 -5.16
CA HIS A 138 -18.64 6.46 -6.53
C HIS A 138 -18.28 7.92 -6.71
N CYS A 139 -17.78 8.27 -7.89
CA CYS A 139 -17.87 9.65 -8.36
C CYS A 139 -19.30 9.95 -8.80
N VAL A 140 -19.77 11.17 -8.54
CA VAL A 140 -21.14 11.60 -8.89
C VAL A 140 -21.09 12.81 -9.81
N THR A 141 -21.78 12.73 -10.95
CA THR A 141 -21.92 13.85 -11.89
C THR A 141 -23.39 14.04 -12.25
N GLY A 142 -23.98 15.18 -11.88
CA GLY A 142 -25.41 15.45 -12.09
C GLY A 142 -26.31 14.39 -11.46
N GLY A 143 -25.90 13.83 -10.32
CA GLY A 143 -26.60 12.76 -9.61
C GLY A 143 -26.41 11.34 -10.16
N ARG A 144 -25.59 11.15 -11.21
CA ARG A 144 -25.28 9.82 -11.76
C ARG A 144 -23.98 9.28 -11.17
N PRO A 145 -23.99 8.08 -10.55
CA PRO A 145 -22.77 7.46 -10.02
C PRO A 145 -21.93 6.80 -11.11
N SER A 146 -20.62 6.78 -10.92
CA SER A 146 -19.66 5.95 -11.66
C SER A 146 -18.59 5.40 -10.71
N ASP A 147 -18.00 4.26 -11.07
CA ASP A 147 -16.96 3.62 -10.28
C ASP A 147 -15.71 4.50 -10.12
N ILE A 148 -15.03 4.34 -9.00
CA ILE A 148 -13.75 4.99 -8.72
C ILE A 148 -12.62 4.04 -9.12
N ASP A 149 -11.69 4.51 -9.96
CA ASP A 149 -10.37 3.88 -10.07
C ASP A 149 -9.56 4.21 -8.82
N VAL A 150 -9.59 3.30 -7.84
CA VAL A 150 -8.99 3.52 -6.52
C VAL A 150 -7.46 3.69 -6.61
N LEU A 151 -6.80 2.99 -7.53
CA LEU A 151 -5.36 3.16 -7.72
C LEU A 151 -5.04 4.55 -8.27
N ALA A 152 -5.84 5.04 -9.23
CA ALA A 152 -5.72 6.41 -9.72
C ALA A 152 -6.01 7.44 -8.62
N ALA A 153 -7.04 7.23 -7.79
CA ALA A 153 -7.32 8.08 -6.64
C ALA A 153 -6.19 8.10 -5.62
N CYS A 154 -5.57 6.94 -5.37
CA CYS A 154 -4.39 6.84 -4.53
C CYS A 154 -3.19 7.59 -5.09
N ARG A 155 -2.94 7.50 -6.41
CA ARG A 155 -1.89 8.28 -7.08
C ARG A 155 -2.16 9.78 -6.99
N GLU A 156 -3.40 10.22 -7.19
CA GLU A 156 -3.77 11.64 -7.01
C GLU A 156 -3.50 12.11 -5.58
N THR A 157 -3.97 11.34 -4.59
CA THR A 157 -3.84 11.66 -3.16
C THR A 157 -2.38 11.74 -2.71
N THR A 158 -1.53 10.88 -3.28
CA THR A 158 -0.12 10.75 -2.91
C THR A 158 0.83 11.36 -3.93
N PHE A 159 0.37 12.24 -4.82
CA PHE A 159 1.21 12.89 -5.83
C PHE A 159 2.05 11.91 -6.68
N GLY A 160 1.47 10.74 -6.98
CA GLY A 160 2.05 9.68 -7.79
C GLY A 160 2.86 8.63 -7.04
N TYR A 161 3.04 8.75 -5.71
CA TYR A 161 3.86 7.82 -4.94
C TYR A 161 3.19 6.47 -4.69
N ALA A 162 1.86 6.42 -4.56
CA ALA A 162 1.16 5.16 -4.34
C ALA A 162 1.14 4.30 -5.61
N THR A 163 1.54 3.04 -5.48
CA THR A 163 1.48 2.08 -6.59
C THR A 163 0.61 0.87 -6.28
N VAL A 164 0.08 0.79 -5.06
CA VAL A 164 -0.82 -0.27 -4.60
C VAL A 164 -1.98 0.34 -3.84
N ASP A 165 -3.19 0.07 -4.32
CA ASP A 165 -4.44 0.19 -3.57
C ASP A 165 -4.77 -1.15 -2.91
N ARG A 166 -5.31 -1.10 -1.70
CA ARG A 166 -5.97 -2.26 -1.05
C ARG A 166 -7.02 -1.78 -0.06
N PHE A 167 -7.97 -2.63 0.27
CA PHE A 167 -8.78 -2.46 1.47
C PHE A 167 -8.25 -3.35 2.61
N ALA A 168 -8.47 -2.93 3.85
CA ALA A 168 -8.15 -3.73 5.04
C ALA A 168 -9.33 -4.63 5.45
N ASP A 169 -10.56 -4.14 5.23
CA ASP A 169 -11.81 -4.82 5.56
C ASP A 169 -12.85 -4.49 4.49
N PHE A 170 -13.31 -5.49 3.74
CA PHE A 170 -14.31 -5.32 2.69
C PHE A 170 -15.61 -4.67 3.20
N HIS A 171 -15.98 -4.97 4.45
CA HIS A 171 -17.23 -4.49 5.06
C HIS A 171 -17.11 -3.11 5.72
N ASP A 172 -15.93 -2.50 5.69
CA ASP A 172 -15.71 -1.11 6.06
C ASP A 172 -15.33 -0.30 4.83
N ALA A 173 -16.30 0.45 4.29
CA ALA A 173 -16.10 1.35 3.16
C ALA A 173 -14.92 2.34 3.34
N ARG A 174 -14.48 2.62 4.57
CA ARG A 174 -13.37 3.54 4.85
C ARG A 174 -12.03 2.85 5.04
N SER A 175 -11.96 1.53 4.85
CA SER A 175 -10.75 0.73 5.07
C SER A 175 -9.77 0.75 3.89
N TRP A 176 -10.03 1.53 2.85
CA TRP A 176 -9.12 1.72 1.73
C TRP A 176 -7.78 2.32 2.17
N GLN A 177 -6.71 1.83 1.57
CA GLN A 177 -5.33 2.19 1.89
C GLN A 177 -4.55 2.36 0.59
N CYS A 178 -3.96 3.54 0.44
CA CYS A 178 -2.92 3.81 -0.53
C CYS A 178 -1.58 3.42 0.08
N ARG A 179 -0.91 2.46 -0.54
CA ARG A 179 0.41 1.97 -0.15
C ARG A 179 1.47 2.56 -1.09
N VAL A 180 2.44 3.25 -0.48
CA VAL A 180 3.59 3.90 -1.13
C VAL A 180 4.86 3.06 -1.04
#